data_AF-A0A923THX8-F1
#
_entry.id   AF-A0A923THX8-F1
#
_cell.length_a   1.000
_cell.length_b   1.000
_cell.length_c   1.000
_cell.angle_alpha   90.00
_cell.angle_beta   90.00
_cell.angle_gamma   90.00
#
_symmetry.space_group_name_H-M   'P 1'
#
loop_
_entity.id
_entity.type
_entity.pdbx_description
1 polymer ?
#
loop_
_entity_poly.entity_id
_entity_poly.type
_entity_poly.pdbx_seq_one_letter_code
_entity_poly.pdbx_strand_id
1 'polypeptide(L)' 'MPKSLTIRDVPDQTSAELAARAALTGRSLQEYLRARLIELADSPDAEVWLSRVRARKAATGGAISTDRLLAHRDADRR' A
#
# COMPACT_ATOMS: atom_id res chain seq x y z
N MET A 1 -6.06 20.40 -5.74
CA MET A 1 -4.98 21.29 -6.23
C MET A 1 -3.87 20.40 -6.80
N PRO A 2 -3.53 20.49 -8.09
CA PRO A 2 -2.37 19.78 -8.64
C PRO A 2 -1.09 20.25 -7.97
N LYS A 3 -0.13 19.34 -7.74
CA LYS A 3 1.19 19.62 -7.18
C LYS A 3 2.25 19.12 -8.15
N SER A 4 3.24 19.97 -8.45
CA SER A 4 4.46 19.56 -9.15
C SER A 4 5.52 19.13 -8.14
N LEU A 5 6.31 18.13 -8.51
CA LEU A 5 7.43 17.62 -7.73
C LEU A 5 8.65 17.53 -8.64
N THR A 6 9.76 18.09 -8.22
CA THR A 6 11.05 17.99 -8.92
C THR A 6 12.01 17.19 -8.05
N ILE A 7 12.56 16.11 -8.61
CA ILE A 7 13.61 15.30 -7.97
C ILE A 7 14.93 15.74 -8.60
N ARG A 8 15.84 16.27 -7.78
CA ARG A 8 17.17 16.72 -8.21
C ARG A 8 18.19 15.60 -8.10
N ASP A 9 19.27 15.74 -8.87
CA ASP A 9 20.47 14.88 -8.78
C ASP A 9 20.17 13.38 -8.98
N VAL A 10 19.19 13.06 -9.83
CA VAL A 10 18.89 11.68 -10.24
C VAL A 10 19.97 11.24 -11.22
N PRO A 11 20.71 10.15 -10.96
CA PRO A 11 21.71 9.64 -11.91
C PRO A 11 21.07 9.32 -13.26
N ASP A 12 21.74 9.68 -14.37
CA ASP A 12 21.21 9.50 -15.72
C ASP A 12 20.78 8.06 -16.00
N GLN A 13 21.58 7.08 -15.56
CA GLN A 13 21.26 5.66 -15.70
C GLN A 13 19.94 5.29 -14.99
N THR A 14 19.66 5.89 -13.83
CA THR A 14 18.42 5.63 -13.09
C THR A 14 17.23 6.23 -13.82
N SER A 15 17.36 7.46 -14.33
CA SER A 15 16.32 8.11 -15.13
C SER A 15 16.00 7.32 -16.40
N ALA A 16 17.04 6.88 -17.11
CA ALA A 16 16.90 6.08 -18.34
C ALA A 16 16.19 4.74 -18.08
N GLU A 17 16.57 4.03 -17.02
CA GLU A 17 15.92 2.77 -16.62
C GLU A 17 14.43 2.98 -16.29
N LEU A 18 14.09 4.04 -15.54
CA LEU A 18 12.70 4.36 -15.22
C LEU A 18 11.90 4.74 -16.46
N ALA A 19 12.51 5.47 -17.40
CA ALA A 19 11.89 5.81 -18.68
C ALA A 19 11.64 4.55 -19.53
N ALA A 20 12.58 3.61 -19.56
CA ALA A 20 12.42 2.33 -20.24
C ALA A 20 11.26 1.52 -19.65
N ARG A 21 11.15 1.43 -18.31
CA ARG A 21 10.02 0.78 -17.64
C ARG A 21 8.69 1.47 -17.94
N ALA A 22 8.66 2.79 -17.96
CA ALA A 22 7.47 3.54 -18.33
C ALA A 22 7.01 3.20 -19.76
N ALA A 23 7.95 3.21 -20.71
CA ALA A 23 7.69 2.86 -22.12
C ALA A 23 7.18 1.42 -22.29
N LEU A 24 7.73 0.44 -21.55
CA LEU A 24 7.25 -0.94 -21.55
C LEU A 24 5.79 -1.07 -21.07
N THR A 25 5.33 -0.14 -20.24
CA THR A 25 3.93 -0.09 -19.76
C THR A 25 3.02 0.82 -20.59
N GLY A 26 3.54 1.41 -21.69
CA GLY A 26 2.80 2.35 -22.52
C GLY A 26 2.49 3.68 -21.83
N ARG A 27 3.30 4.07 -20.84
CA ARG A 27 3.11 5.28 -20.02
C ARG A 27 4.24 6.27 -20.24
N SER A 28 3.96 7.56 -20.11
CA SER A 28 5.02 8.56 -19.95
C SER A 28 5.76 8.35 -18.62
N LEU A 29 7.02 8.82 -18.54
CA LEU A 29 7.80 8.75 -17.30
C LEU A 29 7.06 9.42 -16.13
N GLN A 30 6.40 10.55 -16.36
CA GLN A 30 5.65 11.26 -15.34
C GLN A 30 4.44 10.46 -14.82
N GLU A 31 3.69 9.81 -15.71
CA GLU A 31 2.56 8.95 -15.31
C GLU A 31 3.02 7.71 -14.54
N TYR A 32 4.10 7.09 -15.00
CA TYR A 32 4.70 5.93 -14.34
C TYR A 32 5.17 6.29 -12.91
N LEU A 33 5.92 7.39 -12.76
CA LEU A 33 6.39 7.85 -11.46
C LEU A 33 5.24 8.27 -10.54
N ARG A 34 4.23 8.96 -11.08
CA ARG A 34 3.03 9.32 -10.30
C ARG A 34 2.34 8.08 -9.74
N ALA A 35 2.11 7.06 -10.56
CA ALA A 35 1.51 5.81 -10.11
C ALA A 35 2.36 5.16 -9.01
N ARG A 36 3.68 5.10 -9.21
CA ARG A 36 4.58 4.50 -8.22
C ARG A 36 4.63 5.27 -6.90
N LEU A 37 4.54 6.60 -6.93
CA LEU A 37 4.45 7.43 -5.73
C LEU A 37 3.14 7.24 -4.97
N ILE A 38 2.02 7.03 -5.68
CA ILE A 38 0.74 6.70 -5.06
C ILE A 38 0.82 5.35 -4.37
N GLU A 39 1.33 4.32 -5.05
CA GLU A 39 1.53 2.98 -4.47
C GLU A 39 2.42 3.01 -3.22
N LEU A 40 3.48 3.84 -3.25
CA LEU A 40 4.38 4.03 -2.13
C LEU A 40 3.67 4.71 -0.95
N ALA A 41 2.82 5.72 -1.20
CA ALA A 41 2.06 6.39 -0.17
C ALA A 41 0.95 5.49 0.42
N ASP A 42 0.36 4.62 -0.41
CA ASP A 42 -0.68 3.67 -0.01
C ASP A 42 -0.13 2.46 0.75
N SER A 43 1.18 2.19 0.65
CA SER A 43 1.87 1.14 1.41
C SER A 43 2.58 1.73 2.63
N PRO A 44 1.88 1.88 3.78
CA PRO A 44 2.54 2.29 5.01
C PRO A 44 3.64 1.30 5.39
N ASP A 45 4.73 1.81 5.97
CA ASP A 45 5.76 0.98 6.59
C ASP A 45 5.11 -0.14 7.41
N ALA A 46 5.59 -1.37 7.24
CA ALA A 46 4.98 -2.55 7.85
C ALA A 46 4.81 -2.37 9.36
N GLU A 47 5.75 -1.71 10.02
CA GLU A 47 5.69 -1.40 11.45
C GLU A 47 4.60 -0.35 11.78
N VAL A 48 4.47 0.70 10.97
CA VAL A 48 3.42 1.71 11.11
C VAL A 48 2.05 1.08 10.88
N TRP A 49 1.94 0.19 9.90
CA TRP A 49 0.72 -0.56 9.64
C TRP A 49 0.37 -1.51 10.79
N LEU A 50 1.35 -2.28 11.30
CA LEU A 50 1.18 -3.18 12.44
C LEU A 50 0.74 -2.42 13.69
N SER A 51 1.34 -1.25 13.95
CA SER A 51 0.95 -0.36 15.04
C SER A 51 -0.51 0.10 14.90
N ARG A 52 -0.93 0.53 13.71
CA ARG A 52 -2.33 0.88 13.41
C ARG A 52 -3.29 -0.29 13.62
N VAL A 53 -2.91 -1.49 13.18
CA VAL A 53 -3.71 -2.71 13.39
C VAL A 53 -3.85 -3.04 14.87
N ARG A 54 -2.75 -2.99 15.64
CA ARG A 54 -2.78 -3.23 17.09
C ARG A 54 -3.68 -2.21 17.80
N ALA A 55 -3.53 -0.91 17.49
CA ALA A 55 -4.37 0.15 18.05
C ALA A 55 -5.85 -0.06 17.71
N ARG A 56 -6.17 -0.43 16.46
CA ARG A 56 -7.54 -0.74 16.05
C ARG A 56 -8.10 -1.94 16.81
N LYS A 57 -7.34 -3.04 16.92
CA LYS A 57 -7.78 -4.24 17.65
C LYS A 57 -8.04 -3.94 19.14
N ALA A 58 -7.20 -3.13 19.76
CA ALA A 58 -7.39 -2.68 21.14
C ALA A 58 -8.67 -1.83 21.28
N ALA A 59 -8.91 -0.89 20.36
CA ALA A 59 -10.07 0.00 20.40
C ALA A 59 -11.40 -0.71 20.07
N THR A 60 -11.39 -1.72 19.20
CA THR A 60 -12.61 -2.48 18.82
C THR A 60 -12.98 -3.54 19.87
N GLY A 61 -12.11 -3.83 20.84
CA GLY A 61 -12.48 -4.58 22.05
C GLY A 61 -13.03 -5.99 21.82
N GLY A 62 -12.66 -6.66 20.72
CA GLY A 62 -13.25 -7.94 20.33
C GLY A 62 -12.24 -9.08 20.29
N ALA A 63 -11.89 -9.65 21.44
CA ALA A 63 -11.39 -11.02 21.46
C ALA A 63 -12.61 -11.95 21.32
N ILE A 64 -12.78 -12.57 20.15
CA ILE A 64 -13.78 -13.63 19.98
C ILE A 64 -13.16 -14.90 20.57
N SER A 65 -13.84 -15.52 21.54
CA SER A 65 -13.42 -16.81 22.07
C SER A 65 -13.51 -17.90 21.00
N THR A 66 -12.63 -18.90 21.09
CA THR A 66 -12.59 -20.02 20.14
C THR A 66 -13.96 -20.70 20.00
N ASP A 67 -14.68 -20.90 21.10
CA ASP A 67 -16.02 -21.50 21.08
C ASP A 67 -17.03 -20.67 20.27
N ARG A 68 -16.96 -19.33 20.38
CA ARG A 68 -17.84 -18.42 19.65
C ARG A 68 -17.50 -18.39 18.17
N LEU A 69 -16.22 -18.50 17.81
CA LEU A 69 -15.77 -18.63 16.42
C LEU A 69 -16.29 -19.94 15.78
N LEU A 70 -16.18 -21.06 16.52
CA LEU A 70 -16.68 -22.36 16.06
C LEU A 70 -18.20 -22.34 15.89
N ALA A 71 -18.94 -21.73 16.82
CA ALA A 71 -20.38 -21.58 16.74
C ALA A 71 -20.83 -20.78 15.49
N HIS A 72 -20.15 -19.67 15.16
CA HIS A 72 -20.45 -18.90 13.94
C HIS A 72 -20.17 -19.71 12.66
N ARG A 73 -19.04 -20.43 12.62
CA ARG A 73 -18.67 -21.30 11.49
C ARG A 73 -19.66 -22.46 11.28
N ASP A 74 -20.18 -23.03 12.35
CA ASP A 74 -21.11 -24.16 12.30
C ASP A 74 -22.56 -23.70 12.01
N ALA A 75 -22.86 -22.41 12.19
CA ALA A 75 -24.12 -21.80 11.79
C ALA A 75 -24.16 -21.48 10.28
N ASP A 76 -23.03 -21.10 9.68
CA ASP A 76 -22.91 -20.82 8.23
C ASP A 76 -23.01 -22.07 7.35
N ARG A 77 -22.75 -23.26 7.92
CA ARG A 77 -22.79 -24.57 7.23
C ARG A 77 -24.13 -25.29 7.29
N ARG A 78 -25.16 -24.70 7.89
CA ARG A 78 -26.53 -25.26 7.99
C ARG A 78 -27.50 -24.48 7.13
#